data_AF-A0AAD5Y8C4-F1
#
_entry.id   AF-A0AAD5Y8C4-F1
#
_cell.length_a   1.000
_cell.length_b   1.000
_cell.length_c   1.000
_cell.angle_alpha   90.00
_cell.angle_beta   90.00
_cell.angle_gamma   90.00
#
_symmetry.space_group_name_H-M   'P 1'
#
loop_
_entity.id
_entity.type
_entity.pdbx_description
1 polymer ?
#
loop_
_entity_poly.entity_id
_entity_poly.type
_entity_poly.pdbx_seq_one_letter_code
_entity_poly.pdbx_strand_id
1 'polypeptide(L)'
;MEPSDKPEDATQLESYLDKLDRAAGLLVLHVDKDQRVHLAGIEDDLIAMWKKLEEVHMSREAGTRFNAYDDLFSIRLAESESLSSLIVRVDEVMHRIKGLRP
;
A
#
# COMPACT_ATOMS: atom_id res chain seq x y z
N MET A 1 10.69 7.01 -3.71
CA MET A 1 12.10 7.35 -3.42
C MET A 1 12.88 6.87 -4.62
N GLU A 2 13.16 7.74 -5.59
CA GLU A 2 14.04 7.40 -6.71
C GLU A 2 15.48 7.62 -6.23
N PRO A 3 16.34 6.58 -6.15
CA PRO A 3 17.73 6.78 -5.79
C PRO A 3 18.45 7.50 -6.94
N SER A 4 18.95 8.70 -6.65
CA SER A 4 19.60 9.64 -7.58
C SER A 4 21.08 9.31 -7.83
N ASP A 5 21.46 8.03 -7.90
CA ASP A 5 22.83 7.60 -8.23
C ASP A 5 22.76 6.47 -9.26
N LYS A 6 22.52 6.82 -10.53
CA LYS A 6 22.77 5.88 -11.62
C LYS A 6 24.29 5.72 -11.74
N PRO A 7 24.83 4.49 -11.71
CA PRO A 7 26.27 4.29 -11.78
C PRO A 7 26.82 4.80 -13.11
N GLU A 8 27.84 5.65 -13.06
CA GLU A 8 28.45 6.29 -14.24
C GLU A 8 29.58 5.44 -14.84
N ASP A 9 30.15 4.52 -14.06
CA ASP A 9 31.19 3.58 -14.47
C ASP A 9 30.90 2.13 -14.03
N ALA A 10 31.63 1.18 -14.61
CA ALA A 10 31.43 -0.26 -14.38
C ALA A 10 31.68 -0.69 -12.92
N THR A 11 32.63 -0.05 -12.24
CA THR A 11 32.99 -0.34 -10.84
C THR A 11 31.87 0.12 -9.90
N GLN A 12 31.29 1.28 -10.17
CA GLN A 12 30.13 1.81 -9.45
C GLN A 12 28.91 0.91 -9.65
N LEU A 13 28.70 0.40 -10.87
CA LEU A 13 27.59 -0.51 -11.17
C LEU A 13 27.74 -1.83 -10.40
N GLU A 14 28.94 -2.42 -10.39
CA GLU A 14 29.21 -3.64 -9.65
C GLU A 14 29.01 -3.46 -8.14
N SER A 15 29.51 -2.34 -7.58
CA SER A 15 29.27 -2.01 -6.17
C SER A 15 27.79 -1.79 -5.85
N TYR A 16 27.04 -1.22 -6.79
CA TYR A 16 25.60 -1.01 -6.64
C TYR A 16 24.83 -2.33 -6.65
N LEU A 17 25.15 -3.24 -7.57
CA LEU A 17 24.53 -4.56 -7.65
C LEU A 17 24.84 -5.41 -6.40
N ASP A 18 26.09 -5.43 -5.93
CA ASP A 18 26.48 -6.14 -4.70
C ASP A 18 25.70 -5.61 -3.47
N LYS A 19 25.41 -4.31 -3.41
CA LYS A 19 24.56 -3.73 -2.36
C LYS A 19 23.11 -4.20 -2.47
N LEU A 20 22.56 -4.30 -3.68
CA LEU A 20 21.20 -4.79 -3.90
C LEU A 20 21.08 -6.27 -3.48
N ASP A 21 22.02 -7.12 -3.88
CA ASP A 21 22.02 -8.54 -3.55
C ASP A 21 22.12 -8.77 -2.03
N ARG A 22 23.01 -8.03 -1.36
CA ARG A 22 23.12 -8.07 0.12
C ARG A 22 21.84 -7.62 0.78
N ALA A 23 21.21 -6.57 0.27
CA ALA A 23 19.96 -6.07 0.82
C ALA A 23 18.80 -7.06 0.59
N ALA A 24 18.73 -7.74 -0.55
CA ALA A 24 17.75 -8.80 -0.82
C ALA A 24 17.90 -9.94 0.20
N GLY A 25 19.11 -10.43 0.41
CA GLY A 25 19.39 -11.47 1.40
C GLY A 25 19.05 -11.06 2.83
N LEU A 26 19.37 -9.82 3.22
CA LEU A 26 18.98 -9.28 4.53
C LEU A 26 17.46 -9.20 4.68
N LEU A 27 16.75 -8.80 3.63
CA LEU A 27 15.29 -8.68 3.66
C LEU A 27 14.63 -10.06 3.83
N VAL A 28 15.05 -11.09 3.10
CA VAL A 28 14.58 -12.48 3.32
C VAL A 28 14.83 -12.93 4.76
N LEU A 29 15.99 -12.61 5.33
CA LEU A 29 16.35 -13.02 6.68
C LEU A 29 15.42 -12.40 7.74
N HIS A 30 15.05 -11.14 7.57
CA HIS A 30 14.22 -10.40 8.53
C HIS A 30 12.72 -10.60 8.34
N VAL A 31 12.27 -11.06 7.17
CA VAL A 31 10.87 -11.42 6.94
C VAL A 31 10.54 -12.72 7.67
N ASP A 32 9.46 -12.70 8.46
CA ASP A 32 8.94 -13.86 9.18
C ASP A 32 8.71 -15.03 8.24
N LYS A 33 9.01 -16.25 8.71
CA LYS A 33 8.96 -17.47 7.88
C LYS A 33 7.63 -17.66 7.18
N ASP A 34 6.53 -17.35 7.86
CA ASP A 34 5.17 -17.51 7.33
C ASP A 34 4.85 -16.51 6.20
N GLN A 35 5.54 -15.36 6.17
CA GLN A 35 5.36 -14.33 5.16
C GLN A 35 6.28 -14.54 3.93
N ARG A 36 7.31 -15.38 4.04
CA ARG A 36 8.23 -15.67 2.93
C ARG A 36 7.55 -16.34 1.72
N VAL A 37 6.38 -16.94 1.92
CA VAL A 37 5.56 -17.47 0.81
C VAL A 37 5.25 -16.40 -0.24
N HIS A 38 5.16 -15.12 0.17
CA HIS A 38 4.91 -13.99 -0.72
C HIS A 38 6.14 -13.58 -1.55
N LEU A 39 7.33 -14.04 -1.17
CA LEU A 39 8.62 -13.72 -1.81
C LEU A 39 9.13 -14.86 -2.71
N ALA A 40 8.40 -15.98 -2.79
CA ALA A 40 8.80 -17.14 -3.57
C ALA A 40 8.93 -16.79 -5.07
N GLY A 41 10.11 -17.04 -5.65
CA GLY A 41 10.43 -16.76 -7.06
C GLY A 41 10.88 -15.32 -7.35
N ILE A 42 11.03 -14.46 -6.34
CA ILE A 42 11.56 -13.10 -6.45
C ILE A 42 12.68 -12.82 -5.44
N GLU A 43 13.24 -13.86 -4.81
CA GLU A 43 14.15 -13.74 -3.65
C GLU A 43 15.45 -12.98 -3.94
N ASP A 44 15.84 -12.89 -5.21
CA ASP A 44 17.08 -12.25 -5.66
C ASP A 44 16.86 -10.82 -6.22
N ASP A 45 15.61 -10.32 -6.25
CA ASP A 45 15.30 -8.95 -6.70
C ASP A 45 14.71 -8.13 -5.56
N LEU A 46 15.58 -7.35 -4.89
CA LEU A 46 15.21 -6.46 -3.79
C LEU A 46 14.04 -5.53 -4.14
N ILE A 47 14.00 -5.00 -5.35
CA ILE A 47 12.98 -4.02 -5.76
C ILE A 47 11.63 -4.72 -5.91
N ALA A 48 11.61 -5.90 -6.51
CA ALA A 48 10.42 -6.72 -6.62
C ALA A 48 9.92 -7.16 -5.24
N MET A 49 10.83 -7.62 -4.36
CA MET A 49 10.49 -8.03 -3.01
C MET A 49 9.88 -6.88 -2.19
N TRP A 50 10.50 -5.70 -2.24
CA TRP A 50 10.01 -4.53 -1.51
C TRP A 50 8.61 -4.13 -1.98
N LYS A 51 8.39 -4.06 -3.31
CA LYS A 51 7.06 -3.76 -3.86
C LYS A 51 6.03 -4.80 -3.46
N LYS A 52 6.40 -6.08 -3.39
CA LYS A 52 5.48 -7.14 -3.00
C LYS A 52 5.09 -7.04 -1.53
N LEU A 53 6.05 -6.76 -0.65
CA LEU A 53 5.77 -6.52 0.77
C LEU A 53 4.92 -5.27 0.97
N GLU A 54 5.17 -4.19 0.23
CA GLU A 54 4.33 -3.00 0.24
C GLU A 54 2.90 -3.34 -0.19
N GLU A 55 2.70 -4.09 -1.27
CA GLU A 55 1.38 -4.53 -1.72
C GLU A 55 0.64 -5.36 -0.66
N VAL A 56 1.33 -6.34 -0.04
CA VAL A 56 0.73 -7.27 0.94
C VAL A 56 0.43 -6.57 2.27
N HIS A 57 1.34 -5.74 2.77
CA HIS A 57 1.28 -5.19 4.13
C HIS A 57 0.82 -3.74 4.20
N MET A 58 1.03 -2.95 3.16
CA MET A 58 0.54 -1.58 3.05
C MET A 58 -0.71 -1.52 2.17
N SER A 59 -1.68 -2.40 2.47
CA SER A 59 -3.01 -2.30 1.87
C SER A 59 -3.64 -0.95 2.22
N ARG A 60 -3.55 -0.01 1.27
CA ARG A 60 -4.21 1.30 1.35
C ARG A 60 -5.73 1.13 1.50
N GLU A 61 -6.28 -0.03 1.15
CA GLU A 61 -7.69 -0.35 1.30
C GLU A 61 -8.17 -0.31 2.74
N ALA A 62 -7.35 -0.71 3.73
CA ALA A 62 -7.77 -0.68 5.13
C ALA A 62 -8.02 0.76 5.60
N GLY A 63 -7.10 1.68 5.26
CA GLY A 63 -7.26 3.11 5.55
C GLY A 63 -8.40 3.75 4.77
N THR A 64 -8.54 3.44 3.47
CA THR A 64 -9.63 3.98 2.64
C THR A 64 -11.01 3.48 3.12
N ARG A 65 -11.13 2.22 3.53
CA ARG A 65 -12.37 1.68 4.12
C ARG A 65 -12.65 2.29 5.48
N PHE A 66 -11.65 2.45 6.33
CA PHE A 66 -11.81 3.12 7.63
C PHE A 66 -12.35 4.55 7.44
N ASN A 67 -11.75 5.34 6.54
CA ASN A 67 -12.21 6.70 6.24
C ASN A 67 -13.64 6.72 5.68
N ALA A 68 -14.00 5.75 4.81
CA ALA A 68 -15.35 5.68 4.27
C ALA A 68 -16.41 5.36 5.35
N TYR A 69 -16.07 4.54 6.35
CA TYR A 69 -16.94 4.30 7.50
C TYR A 69 -16.98 5.51 8.46
N ASP A 70 -15.85 6.18 8.69
CA ASP A 70 -15.80 7.40 9.49
C ASP A 70 -16.68 8.51 8.89
N ASP A 71 -16.64 8.68 7.56
CA ASP A 71 -17.53 9.59 6.83
C ASP A 71 -19.01 9.25 7.06
N LEU A 72 -19.38 7.96 6.99
CA LEU A 72 -20.76 7.51 7.20
C LEU A 72 -21.23 7.80 8.64
N PHE A 73 -20.41 7.48 9.63
CA PHE A 73 -20.76 7.68 11.04
C PHE A 73 -20.72 9.15 11.47
N SER A 74 -19.98 9.99 10.73
CA SER A 74 -19.93 11.43 10.93
C SER A 74 -21.15 12.16 10.35
N ILE A 75 -22.00 11.49 9.55
CA ILE A 75 -23.22 12.10 9.01
C ILE A 75 -24.14 12.49 10.16
N ARG A 76 -24.46 13.79 10.21
CA ARG A 76 -25.48 14.37 11.08
C ARG A 76 -26.39 15.27 10.26
N LEU A 77 -27.64 15.37 10.68
CA LEU A 77 -28.59 16.33 10.13
C LEU A 77 -28.13 17.74 10.52
N ALA A 78 -27.92 18.60 9.52
CA ALA A 78 -27.61 20.01 9.79
C ALA A 78 -28.89 20.82 10.06
N GLU A 79 -28.77 21.94 10.80
CA GLU A 79 -29.92 22.74 11.25
C GLU A 79 -30.84 23.23 10.12
N SER A 80 -30.29 23.47 8.93
CA SER A 80 -31.00 23.95 7.75
C SER A 80 -31.19 22.89 6.66
N GLU A 81 -30.81 21.63 6.94
CA GLU A 81 -30.88 20.56 5.96
C GLU A 81 -32.24 19.84 6.00
N SER A 82 -32.77 19.54 4.81
CA SER A 82 -33.97 18.71 4.69
C SER A 82 -33.63 17.22 4.80
N LEU A 83 -34.57 16.41 5.29
CA LEU A 83 -34.39 14.95 5.35
C LEU A 83 -34.10 14.34 3.98
N SER A 84 -34.69 14.88 2.90
CA SER A 84 -34.41 14.41 1.54
C SER A 84 -32.96 14.65 1.13
N SER A 85 -32.38 15.80 1.50
CA SER A 85 -30.96 16.09 1.26
C SER A 85 -30.05 15.16 2.07
N LEU A 86 -30.43 14.88 3.33
CA LEU A 86 -29.70 13.94 4.18
C LEU A 86 -29.67 12.52 3.58
N ILE A 87 -30.81 12.04 3.06
CA ILE A 87 -30.91 10.72 2.42
C ILE A 87 -29.97 10.63 1.22
N VAL A 88 -29.91 11.66 0.38
CA VAL A 88 -28.99 11.68 -0.79
C VAL A 88 -27.53 11.56 -0.34
N ARG A 89 -27.10 12.28 0.70
CA ARG A 89 -25.73 12.18 1.23
C ARG A 89 -25.42 10.77 1.76
N VAL A 90 -26.36 10.17 2.48
CA VAL A 90 -26.22 8.79 2.96
C VAL A 90 -26.07 7.82 1.78
N ASP A 91 -26.91 7.94 0.76
CA ASP A 91 -26.84 7.09 -0.43
C ASP A 91 -25.51 7.22 -1.19
N GLU A 92 -24.98 8.44 -1.31
CA GLU A 92 -23.68 8.68 -1.93
C GLU A 92 -22.52 8.03 -1.17
N VAL A 93 -22.51 8.13 0.16
CA VAL A 93 -21.49 7.49 1.00
C VAL A 93 -21.63 5.97 0.96
N MET A 94 -22.85 5.45 0.99
CA MET A 94 -23.12 4.02 0.84
C MET A 94 -22.69 3.49 -0.52
N HIS A 95 -22.85 4.26 -1.59
CA HIS A 95 -22.36 3.91 -2.92
C HIS A 95 -20.82 3.85 -2.95
N ARG A 96 -20.15 4.83 -2.34
CA ARG A 96 -18.69 4.83 -2.19
C ARG A 96 -18.19 3.61 -1.42
N ILE A 97 -18.81 3.26 -0.28
CA ILE A 97 -18.44 2.07 0.50
C ILE A 97 -18.60 0.79 -0.32
N LYS A 98 -19.67 0.67 -1.12
CA LYS A 98 -19.87 -0.48 -2.02
C LYS A 98 -18.80 -0.59 -3.09
N GLY A 99 -18.31 0.54 -3.62
CA GLY A 99 -17.22 0.58 -4.60
C GLY A 99 -15.84 0.21 -4.05
N LEU A 100 -15.67 0.18 -2.71
CA LEU A 100 -14.41 -0.20 -2.05
C LEU A 100 -14.31 -1.70 -1.70
N ARG A 101 -15.31 -2.49 -2.09
CA ARG A 101 -15.30 -3.94 -1.92
C ARG A 101 -14.37 -4.57 -2.97
N PRO A 102 -13.59 -5.63 -2.62
CA PRO A 102 -12.81 -6.39 -3.59
C PRO A 102 -13.70 -7.05 -4.65
#